data_AF-A0A671U7N1-F1
#
_entry.id   AF-A0A671U7N1-F1
#
_cell.length_a   1.000
_cell.length_b   1.000
_cell.length_c   1.000
_cell.angle_alpha   90.00
_cell.angle_beta   90.00
_cell.angle_gamma   90.00
#
_symmetry.space_group_name_H-M   'P 1'
#
loop_
_entity.id
_entity.type
_entity.pdbx_description
1 polymer ?
#
loop_
_entity_poly.entity_id
_entity_poly.type
_entity_poly.pdbx_seq_one_letter_code
_entity_poly.pdbx_strand_id
1 'polypeptide(L)'
;MCIFSLLKVDKYSSEKAAKKSKVNLFLTLSGVDILENKTKFLLYSCPLSTISFCAVLPSSPKVFGFVARHPAADMYHCYLFQSRKLSHVLVSVIGDAFRASKKEQSVRGGRDLIVEALRHKNKILQRENDDLKRRLAGQTN
;
A
#
# COMPACT_ATOMS: atom_id res chain seq x y z
N MET A 1 5.13 -19.29 4.80
CA MET A 1 6.19 -18.27 4.97
C MET A 1 7.34 -18.61 4.04
N CYS A 2 7.72 -17.73 3.11
CA CYS A 2 8.78 -18.01 2.14
C CYS A 2 10.04 -17.19 2.47
N ILE A 3 11.21 -17.84 2.42
CA ILE A 3 12.51 -17.22 2.69
C ILE A 3 13.13 -16.77 1.37
N PHE A 4 13.51 -15.51 1.29
CA PHE A 4 14.10 -14.85 0.12
C PHE A 4 15.49 -14.31 0.45
N SER A 5 16.29 -13.98 -0.56
CA SER A 5 17.51 -13.21 -0.35
C SER A 5 17.29 -11.77 -0.83
N LEU A 6 17.40 -10.79 0.06
CA LEU A 6 17.37 -9.37 -0.31
C LEU A 6 18.72 -8.98 -0.92
N LEU A 7 18.69 -8.38 -2.09
CA LEU A 7 19.84 -7.79 -2.76
C LEU A 7 19.86 -6.30 -2.42
N LYS A 8 20.91 -5.84 -1.73
CA LYS A 8 21.16 -4.41 -1.54
C LYS A 8 21.96 -3.89 -2.72
N VAL A 9 21.50 -2.80 -3.33
CA VAL A 9 22.29 -2.03 -4.29
C VAL A 9 22.82 -0.82 -3.54
N ASP A 10 24.00 -0.94 -2.93
CA ASP A 10 24.67 0.20 -2.31
C ASP A 10 25.16 1.14 -3.42
N LYS A 11 24.61 2.36 -3.48
CA LYS A 11 24.97 3.38 -4.47
C LYS A 11 26.39 3.97 -4.31
N TYR A 12 27.23 3.39 -3.44
CA TYR A 12 28.57 3.93 -3.14
C TYR A 12 29.70 2.89 -2.99
N SER A 13 29.54 1.67 -3.50
CA SER A 13 30.69 0.75 -3.56
C SER A 13 30.76 0.07 -4.92
N SER A 14 31.80 0.42 -5.67
CA SER A 14 32.38 -0.45 -6.69
C SER A 14 32.45 -1.88 -6.15
N GLU A 15 31.90 -2.82 -6.94
CA GLU A 15 32.23 -4.25 -7.04
C GLU A 15 32.42 -5.09 -5.76
N LYS A 16 31.85 -4.71 -4.62
CA LYS A 16 31.78 -5.60 -3.45
C LYS A 16 30.44 -6.33 -3.46
N ALA A 17 30.52 -7.65 -3.67
CA ALA A 17 29.41 -8.60 -3.67
C ALA A 17 28.29 -8.18 -2.71
N ALA A 18 27.15 -7.77 -3.28
CA ALA A 18 25.95 -7.39 -2.53
C ALA A 18 25.67 -8.45 -1.46
N LYS A 19 25.78 -8.07 -0.17
CA LYS A 19 25.61 -9.00 0.95
C LYS A 19 24.18 -9.55 0.93
N LYS A 20 24.03 -10.79 0.45
CA LYS A 20 22.75 -11.48 0.36
C LYS A 20 22.27 -11.83 1.77
N SER A 21 21.34 -11.05 2.29
CA SER A 21 20.68 -11.35 3.57
C SER A 21 19.42 -12.18 3.33
N LYS A 22 19.26 -13.28 4.06
CA LYS A 22 18.00 -14.03 4.05
C LYS A 22 16.92 -13.19 4.75
N VAL A 23 15.77 -13.04 4.10
CA VAL A 23 14.61 -12.28 4.58
C VAL A 23 13.34 -13.11 4.43
N ASN A 24 12.30 -12.73 5.15
CA ASN A 24 10.94 -13.20 4.92
C ASN A 24 10.13 -12.05 4.35
N LEU A 25 9.29 -12.35 3.35
CA LEU A 25 8.32 -11.40 2.83
C LEU A 25 6.94 -11.77 3.35
N PHE A 26 6.26 -10.78 3.92
CA PHE A 26 4.85 -10.86 4.28
C PHE A 26 4.08 -9.89 3.41
N LEU A 27 3.11 -10.43 2.68
CA LEU A 27 2.25 -9.66 1.81
C LEU A 27 0.86 -9.62 2.43
N THR A 28 0.31 -8.42 2.53
CA THR A 28 -1.06 -8.14 2.96
C THR A 28 -1.74 -7.23 1.95
N LEU A 29 -3.04 -7.00 2.09
CA LEU A 29 -3.74 -5.98 1.30
C LEU A 29 -3.23 -4.56 1.59
N SER A 30 -2.64 -4.33 2.77
CA SER A 30 -2.11 -3.04 3.19
C SER A 30 -0.70 -2.77 2.67
N GLY A 31 0.10 -3.80 2.41
CA GLY A 31 1.49 -3.63 1.99
C GLY A 31 2.35 -4.88 2.07
N VAL A 32 3.66 -4.65 1.92
CA VAL A 32 4.71 -5.67 1.96
C VAL A 32 5.66 -5.38 3.11
N ASP A 33 5.80 -6.33 4.02
CA ASP A 33 6.79 -6.28 5.10
C ASP A 33 7.97 -7.20 4.80
N ILE A 34 9.17 -6.68 5.02
CA ILE A 34 10.44 -7.37 4.82
C ILE A 34 11.07 -7.59 6.18
N LEU A 35 11.14 -8.84 6.63
CA LEU A 35 11.68 -9.20 7.94
C LEU A 35 13.02 -9.92 7.77
N GLU A 36 13.98 -9.66 8.66
CA GLU A 36 15.21 -10.45 8.73
C GLU A 36 14.88 -11.91 9.11
N ASN A 37 15.59 -12.87 8.50
CA ASN A 37 15.17 -14.25 8.61
C ASN A 37 15.33 -14.89 10.00
N LYS A 38 16.40 -14.57 10.73
CA LYS A 38 16.71 -15.21 12.02
C LYS A 38 15.90 -14.59 13.17
N THR A 39 16.02 -13.28 13.33
CA THR A 39 15.44 -12.46 14.40
C THR A 39 13.98 -12.09 14.14
N LYS A 40 13.51 -12.19 12.90
CA LYS A 40 12.20 -11.67 12.45
C LYS A 40 12.04 -10.16 12.66
N PHE A 41 13.15 -9.44 12.83
CA PHE A 41 13.13 -7.99 12.93
C PHE A 41 12.60 -7.37 11.63
N LEU A 42 11.68 -6.41 11.74
CA LEU A 42 11.13 -5.68 10.61
C LEU A 42 12.21 -4.75 10.03
N LEU A 43 12.69 -5.07 8.83
CA LEU A 43 13.70 -4.27 8.14
C LEU A 43 13.05 -3.11 7.39
N TYR A 44 11.96 -3.41 6.67
CA TYR A 44 11.23 -2.42 5.87
C TYR A 44 9.76 -2.78 5.85
N SER A 45 8.91 -1.77 5.88
CA SER A 45 7.48 -1.88 5.59
C SER A 45 7.15 -0.95 4.42
N CYS A 46 6.57 -1.51 3.38
CA CYS A 46 6.21 -0.80 2.15
C CYS A 46 4.69 -0.84 2.00
N PRO A 47 3.97 0.25 2.34
CA PRO A 47 2.55 0.33 2.10
C PRO A 47 2.26 0.15 0.62
N LEU A 48 1.20 -0.57 0.28
CA LEU A 48 0.90 -0.94 -1.09
C LEU A 48 0.69 0.30 -2.00
N SER A 49 0.16 1.37 -1.42
CA SER A 49 -0.03 2.69 -2.07
C SER A 49 1.28 3.34 -2.51
N THR A 50 2.41 2.97 -1.91
CA THR A 50 3.74 3.50 -2.24
C THR A 50 4.45 2.69 -3.32
N ILE A 51 3.98 1.46 -3.59
CA ILE A 51 4.61 0.57 -4.56
C ILE A 51 4.06 0.87 -5.95
N SER A 52 4.96 1.19 -6.88
CA SER A 52 4.65 1.67 -8.22
C SER A 52 4.77 0.59 -9.29
N PHE A 53 5.68 -0.36 -9.10
CA PHE A 53 6.00 -1.39 -10.08
C PHE A 53 6.50 -2.66 -9.41
N CYS A 54 6.20 -3.84 -9.99
CA CYS A 54 6.79 -5.11 -9.60
C CYS A 54 7.03 -5.99 -10.82
N ALA A 55 8.13 -6.74 -10.85
CA ALA A 55 8.49 -7.60 -11.98
C ALA A 55 9.48 -8.69 -11.60
N VAL A 56 9.53 -9.72 -12.46
CA VAL A 56 10.64 -10.68 -12.50
C VAL A 56 11.69 -10.14 -13.45
N LEU A 57 12.98 -10.30 -13.11
CA LEU A 57 14.08 -9.92 -13.99
C LEU A 57 14.15 -10.90 -15.18
N PRO A 58 14.01 -10.45 -16.44
CA PRO A 58 13.97 -11.36 -17.59
C PRO A 58 15.24 -12.19 -17.77
N SER A 59 16.41 -11.60 -17.50
CA SER A 59 17.72 -12.29 -17.59
C SER A 59 17.97 -13.27 -16.44
N SER A 60 17.20 -13.18 -15.35
CA SER A 60 17.30 -14.12 -14.23
C SER A 60 15.93 -14.32 -13.59
N PRO A 61 15.13 -15.31 -14.06
CA PRO A 61 13.77 -15.53 -13.57
C PRO A 61 13.67 -15.83 -12.07
N LYS A 62 14.79 -16.16 -11.42
CA LYS A 62 14.89 -16.35 -9.97
C LYS A 62 14.94 -15.03 -9.19
N VAL A 63 15.19 -13.91 -9.88
CA VAL A 63 15.25 -12.57 -9.31
C VAL A 63 13.96 -11.84 -9.64
N PHE A 64 13.34 -11.26 -8.62
CA PHE A 64 12.17 -10.40 -8.79
C PHE A 64 12.31 -9.19 -7.87
N GLY A 65 11.49 -8.18 -8.07
CA GLY A 65 11.51 -7.01 -7.21
C GLY A 65 10.34 -6.09 -7.41
N PHE A 66 10.33 -5.05 -6.59
CA PHE A 66 9.35 -3.97 -6.68
C PHE A 66 9.97 -2.61 -6.37
N VAL A 67 9.35 -1.55 -6.86
CA VAL A 67 9.77 -0.17 -6.67
C VAL A 67 8.78 0.55 -5.76
N ALA A 68 9.24 1.06 -4.62
CA ALA A 68 8.40 1.78 -3.67
C ALA A 68 8.96 3.17 -3.35
N ARG A 69 8.07 4.15 -3.17
CA ARG A 69 8.45 5.49 -2.71
C ARG A 69 8.93 5.43 -1.26
N HIS A 70 10.05 6.08 -0.96
CA HIS A 70 10.56 6.16 0.40
C HIS A 70 9.64 7.07 1.26
N PRO A 71 9.29 6.68 2.49
CA PRO A 71 8.32 7.45 3.29
C PRO A 71 8.86 8.81 3.74
N ALA A 72 10.17 8.94 3.93
CA ALA A 72 10.81 10.15 4.48
C ALA A 72 11.65 10.92 3.45
N ALA A 73 11.65 10.51 2.17
CA ALA A 73 12.45 11.16 1.14
C ALA A 73 11.71 11.13 -0.19
N ASP A 74 11.90 12.16 -1.00
CA ASP A 74 11.34 12.21 -2.36
C ASP A 74 12.18 11.36 -3.32
N MET A 75 12.30 10.07 -3.00
CA MET A 75 13.02 9.10 -3.81
C MET A 75 12.30 7.76 -3.83
N TYR A 76 12.68 6.93 -4.79
CA TYR A 76 12.18 5.57 -4.94
C TYR A 76 13.29 4.56 -4.63
N HIS A 77 12.93 3.52 -3.89
CA HIS A 77 13.79 2.37 -3.63
C HIS A 77 13.35 1.19 -4.47
N CYS A 78 14.33 0.52 -5.10
CA CYS A 78 14.12 -0.75 -5.79
C CYS A 78 14.54 -1.89 -4.85
N TYR A 79 13.57 -2.71 -4.45
CA TYR A 79 13.80 -3.88 -3.61
C TYR A 79 13.90 -5.11 -4.50
N LEU A 80 15.07 -5.72 -4.54
CA LEU A 80 15.35 -6.90 -5.35
C LEU A 80 15.52 -8.14 -4.47
N PHE A 81 14.90 -9.23 -4.88
CA PHE A 81 14.88 -10.49 -4.14
C PHE A 81 15.24 -11.65 -5.04
N GLN A 82 15.95 -12.62 -4.48
CA GLN A 82 16.18 -13.92 -5.11
C GLN A 82 15.28 -14.99 -4.47
N SER A 83 14.49 -15.69 -5.29
CA SER A 83 13.64 -16.83 -4.94
C SER A 83 14.06 -18.06 -5.73
N ARG A 84 14.02 -19.25 -5.10
CA ARG A 84 14.37 -20.51 -5.80
C ARG A 84 13.29 -20.98 -6.77
N LYS A 85 12.01 -20.78 -6.45
CA LYS A 85 10.88 -21.39 -7.18
C LYS A 85 9.63 -20.52 -7.32
N LEU A 86 9.54 -19.36 -6.66
CA LEU A 86 8.27 -18.64 -6.48
C LEU A 86 8.25 -17.20 -6.99
N SER A 87 9.26 -16.76 -7.74
CA SER A 87 9.38 -15.38 -8.24
C SER A 87 8.15 -14.91 -9.03
N HIS A 88 7.72 -15.68 -10.03
CA HIS A 88 6.53 -15.36 -10.84
C HIS A 88 5.25 -15.34 -10.01
N VAL A 89 5.08 -16.31 -9.11
CA VAL A 89 3.92 -16.38 -8.21
C VAL A 89 3.87 -15.14 -7.32
N LEU A 90 5.00 -14.74 -6.72
CA LEU A 90 5.05 -13.56 -5.85
C LEU A 90 4.73 -12.27 -6.59
N VAL A 91 5.29 -12.09 -7.78
CA VAL A 91 4.97 -10.93 -8.62
C VAL A 91 3.49 -10.92 -8.99
N SER A 92 2.90 -12.08 -9.31
CA SER A 92 1.45 -12.19 -9.55
C SER A 92 0.64 -11.77 -8.33
N VAL A 93 0.93 -12.33 -7.14
CA VAL A 93 0.16 -12.03 -5.92
C VAL A 93 0.34 -10.58 -5.49
N ILE A 94 1.53 -9.98 -5.66
CA ILE A 94 1.74 -8.54 -5.43
C ILE A 94 0.87 -7.72 -6.42
N GLY A 95 0.83 -8.12 -7.69
CA GLY A 95 -0.02 -7.49 -8.70
C GLY A 95 -1.52 -7.62 -8.42
N ASP A 96 -1.95 -8.78 -7.92
CA ASP A 96 -3.34 -9.00 -7.46
C ASP A 96 -3.68 -8.08 -6.29
N ALA A 97 -2.79 -8.00 -5.29
CA ALA A 97 -2.96 -7.09 -4.16
C ALA A 97 -3.06 -5.63 -4.62
N PHE A 98 -2.24 -5.19 -5.58
CA PHE A 98 -2.33 -3.82 -6.15
C PHE A 98 -3.68 -3.55 -6.77
N ARG A 99 -4.19 -4.47 -7.58
CA ARG A 99 -5.50 -4.32 -8.23
C ARG A 99 -6.61 -4.25 -7.18
N ALA A 100 -6.57 -5.11 -6.17
CA ALA A 100 -7.53 -5.11 -5.08
C ALA A 100 -7.52 -3.78 -4.30
N SER A 101 -6.34 -3.29 -3.92
CA SER A 101 -6.19 -2.06 -3.15
C SER A 101 -6.62 -0.80 -3.91
N LYS A 102 -6.27 -0.69 -5.20
CA LYS A 102 -6.75 0.42 -6.04
C LYS A 102 -8.27 0.44 -6.18
N LYS A 103 -8.89 -0.74 -6.31
CA LYS A 103 -10.35 -0.87 -6.36
C LYS A 103 -10.98 -0.43 -5.04
N GLU A 104 -10.43 -0.86 -3.91
CA GLU A 104 -10.92 -0.48 -2.58
C GLU A 104 -10.77 1.03 -2.32
N GLN A 105 -9.63 1.61 -2.69
CA GLN A 105 -9.39 3.05 -2.53
C GLN A 105 -10.36 3.90 -3.35
N SER A 106 -10.67 3.49 -4.58
CA SER A 106 -11.68 4.16 -5.42
C SER A 106 -13.07 4.11 -4.78
N VAL A 107 -13.49 2.93 -4.31
CA VAL A 107 -14.80 2.74 -3.64
C VAL A 107 -14.87 3.51 -2.32
N ARG A 108 -13.78 3.55 -1.56
CA ARG A 108 -13.71 4.30 -0.31
C ARG A 108 -13.76 5.81 -0.55
N GLY A 109 -13.00 6.33 -1.51
CA GLY A 109 -13.04 7.74 -1.88
C GLY A 109 -14.44 8.19 -2.33
N GLY A 110 -15.14 7.36 -3.13
CA GLY A 110 -16.52 7.63 -3.51
C GLY A 110 -17.49 7.64 -2.32
N ARG A 111 -17.32 6.71 -1.37
CA ARG A 111 -18.14 6.68 -0.15
C ARG A 111 -17.92 7.90 0.73
N ASP A 112 -16.67 8.33 0.92
CA ASP A 112 -16.34 9.49 1.75
C ASP A 112 -16.97 10.78 1.19
N LEU A 113 -16.92 10.97 -0.13
CA LEU A 113 -17.60 12.08 -0.82
C LEU A 113 -19.12 12.07 -0.63
N ILE A 114 -19.75 10.89 -0.74
CA ILE A 114 -21.20 10.74 -0.52
C ILE A 114 -21.56 11.07 0.93
N VAL A 115 -20.79 10.56 1.90
CA VAL A 115 -21.02 10.82 3.33
C VAL A 115 -20.89 12.31 3.64
N GLU A 116 -19.89 12.98 3.07
CA GLU A 116 -19.69 14.41 3.26
C GLU A 116 -20.84 15.24 2.66
N ALA A 117 -21.29 14.90 1.45
CA ALA A 117 -22.45 15.52 0.82
C ALA A 117 -23.75 15.30 1.63
N LEU A 118 -23.99 14.08 2.13
CA LEU A 118 -25.14 13.76 2.98
C LEU A 118 -25.11 14.52 4.31
N ARG A 119 -23.93 14.67 4.93
CA ARG A 119 -23.77 15.48 6.16
C ARG A 119 -24.12 16.94 5.91
N HIS A 120 -23.69 17.52 4.80
CA HIS A 120 -24.04 18.89 4.45
C HIS A 120 -25.54 19.05 4.21
N LYS A 121 -26.16 18.12 3.46
CA LYS A 121 -27.61 18.13 3.21
C LYS A 121 -28.42 18.01 4.50
N ASN A 122 -28.06 17.09 5.40
CA ASN A 122 -28.70 16.96 6.71
C ASN A 122 -28.62 18.25 7.52
N LYS A 123 -27.46 18.92 7.53
CA LYS A 123 -27.29 20.19 8.25
C LYS A 123 -28.23 21.28 7.73
N ILE A 124 -28.45 21.37 6.42
CA ILE A 124 -29.39 22.33 5.81
C ILE A 124 -30.82 21.97 6.21
N LEU A 125 -31.21 20.70 6.01
CA LEU A 125 -32.56 20.23 6.33
C LEU A 125 -32.90 20.40 7.80
N GLN A 126 -31.93 20.22 8.71
CA GLN A 126 -32.12 20.44 10.14
C GLN A 126 -32.46 21.92 10.42
N ARG A 127 -31.74 22.86 9.79
CA ARG A 127 -32.00 24.30 9.93
C ARG A 127 -33.37 24.68 9.40
N GLU A 128 -33.76 24.19 8.23
CA GLU A 128 -35.10 24.44 7.67
C GLU A 128 -36.20 23.87 8.56
N ASN A 129 -36.00 22.66 9.11
CA ASN A 129 -36.95 22.05 10.05
C ASN A 129 -37.13 22.90 11.30
N ASP A 130 -36.05 23.41 11.89
CA ASP A 130 -36.11 24.25 13.08
C ASP A 130 -36.84 25.58 12.80
N ASP A 131 -36.60 26.17 11.62
CA ASP A 131 -37.28 27.39 11.18
C ASP A 131 -38.78 27.17 10.96
N LEU A 132 -39.16 26.07 10.32
CA LEU A 132 -40.57 25.69 10.11
C LEU A 132 -41.27 25.40 11.43
N LYS A 133 -40.63 24.68 12.36
CA LYS A 133 -41.18 24.43 13.70
C LYS A 133 -41.45 25.73 14.46
N ARG A 134 -40.54 26.72 14.37
CA ARG A 134 -40.77 28.06 14.97
C ARG A 134 -41.98 28.76 14.38
N ARG A 135 -42.14 28.70 13.04
CA ARG A 135 -43.31 29.32 12.36
C ARG A 135 -44.62 28.65 12.74
N LEU A 136 -44.64 27.31 12.81
CA LEU A 136 -45.82 26.54 13.23
C LEU A 136 -46.21 26.84 14.68
N ALA A 137 -45.24 26.95 15.59
CA ALA A 137 -45.51 27.32 16.99
C ALA A 137 -46.11 28.74 17.13
N GLY A 138 -45.84 29.64 16.18
CA GLY A 138 -46.43 30.98 16.14
C GLY A 138 -47.85 31.04 15.57
N GLN A 139 -48.33 29.97 14.92
CA GLN A 139 -49.69 29.91 14.33
C GLN A 139 -50.72 29.23 15.23
N THR A 140 -50.31 28.65 16.37
CA THR A 140 -51.20 27.94 17.30
C THR A 140 -51.78 28.83 18.42
N ASN A 141 -51.70 30.16 18.30
CA ASN A 141 -52.33 31.13 19.21
C ASN A 141 -53.46 31.88 18.52
#